data_AF-A0A7X1IK71-F1
#
_entry.id   AF-A0A7X1IK71-F1
#
_cell.length_a   1.000
_cell.length_b   1.000
_cell.length_c   1.000
_cell.angle_alpha   90.00
_cell.angle_beta   90.00
_cell.angle_gamma   90.00
#
_symmetry.space_group_name_H-M   'P 1'
#
loop_
_entity.id
_entity.type
_entity.pdbx_description
1 polymer ?
#
loop_
_entity_poly.entity_id
_entity_poly.type
_entity_poly.pdbx_seq_one_letter_code
_entity_poly.pdbx_strand_id
1 'polypeptide(L)'
;MTYRTGTYVVDVRENRLVQVIGADEGRVQVRRPGGGLEWEVPPSALRLATREERNAAGLRPYQTGCGRCAELEAARRVAAGGGDAAVSGDATAAALTHWVTEHCGRGDEGRR
;
A
#
# COMPACT_ATOMS: atom_id res chain seq x y z
N MET A 1 18.02 -3.15 -11.37
CA MET A 1 16.58 -3.30 -11.05
C MET A 1 16.07 -1.96 -10.58
N THR A 2 15.24 -1.28 -11.39
CA THR A 2 14.66 0.02 -11.04
C THR A 2 13.26 -0.22 -10.48
N TYR A 3 13.05 0.16 -9.22
CA TYR A 3 11.71 0.14 -8.63
C TYR A 3 10.91 1.32 -9.17
N ARG A 4 9.64 1.10 -9.51
CA ARG A 4 8.75 2.18 -9.93
C ARG A 4 8.40 3.06 -8.72
N THR A 5 8.45 4.38 -8.88
CA THR A 5 7.92 5.33 -7.90
C THR A 5 6.49 4.96 -7.47
N GLY A 6 6.24 5.01 -6.17
CA GLY A 6 5.00 4.57 -5.51
C GLY A 6 5.00 3.11 -5.05
N THR A 7 5.98 2.30 -5.45
CA THR A 7 6.08 0.88 -5.04
C THR A 7 6.44 0.76 -3.57
N TYR A 8 5.82 -0.19 -2.86
CA TYR A 8 6.21 -0.54 -1.50
C TYR A 8 7.22 -1.67 -1.49
N VAL A 9 8.35 -1.43 -0.82
CA VAL A 9 9.46 -2.37 -0.67
C VAL A 9 9.76 -2.54 0.82
N VAL A 10 10.41 -3.64 1.17
CA VAL A 10 10.96 -3.87 2.49
C VAL A 10 12.46 -3.65 2.43
N ASP A 11 12.96 -2.75 3.26
CA ASP A 11 14.38 -2.67 3.57
C ASP A 11 14.73 -3.86 4.46
N VAL A 12 15.52 -4.80 3.93
CA VAL A 12 15.88 -6.03 4.67
C VAL A 12 16.91 -5.78 5.77
N ARG A 13 17.59 -4.62 5.78
CA ARG A 13 18.56 -4.26 6.83
C ARG A 13 17.87 -3.96 8.15
N GLU A 14 16.71 -3.30 8.06
CA GLU A 14 15.88 -2.90 9.21
C GLU A 14 14.57 -3.70 9.31
N ASN A 15 14.31 -4.62 8.37
CA ASN A 15 13.05 -5.31 8.16
C ASN A 15 11.84 -4.36 8.19
N ARG A 16 12.00 -3.19 7.55
CA ARG A 16 11.03 -2.10 7.58
C ARG A 16 10.41 -1.90 6.21
N LEU A 17 9.08 -1.77 6.18
CA LEU A 17 8.35 -1.44 4.97
C LEU A 17 8.46 0.06 4.67
N VAL A 18 8.78 0.38 3.41
CA VAL A 18 9.00 1.74 2.91
C VAL A 18 8.37 1.89 1.52
N GLN A 19 8.09 3.13 1.13
CA GLN A 19 7.58 3.47 -0.20
C GLN A 19 8.68 4.10 -1.04
N VAL A 20 8.87 3.62 -2.27
CA VAL A 20 9.79 4.20 -3.24
C VAL A 20 9.23 5.53 -3.75
N ILE A 21 10.01 6.59 -3.63
CA ILE A 21 9.67 7.93 -4.16
C ILE A 21 10.48 8.27 -5.41
N GLY A 22 11.63 7.61 -5.61
CA GLY A 22 12.48 7.81 -6.76
C GLY A 22 13.62 6.81 -6.79
N ALA A 23 14.40 6.84 -7.86
CA ALA A 23 15.65 6.10 -7.98
C ALA A 23 16.64 7.01 -8.72
N ASP A 24 17.84 7.17 -8.16
CA ASP A 24 18.87 8.05 -8.67
C ASP A 24 20.25 7.40 -8.50
N GLU A 25 21.11 7.50 -9.52
CA GLU A 25 22.51 6.99 -9.53
C GLU A 25 22.74 5.61 -8.87
N GLY A 26 21.79 4.67 -9.05
CA GLY A 26 21.90 3.31 -8.49
C GLY A 26 21.48 3.17 -7.03
N ARG A 27 20.93 4.23 -6.41
CA ARG A 27 20.23 4.20 -5.13
C ARG A 27 18.73 4.39 -5.33
N VAL A 28 17.97 3.92 -4.36
CA VAL A 28 16.52 4.03 -4.34
C VAL A 28 16.14 4.95 -3.20
N GLN A 29 15.46 6.04 -3.53
CA GLN A 29 14.92 6.96 -2.55
C GLN A 29 13.60 6.37 -2.02
N VAL A 30 13.51 6.24 -0.71
CA VAL A 30 12.36 5.66 -0.02
C VAL A 30 11.86 6.58 1.09
N ARG A 31 10.59 6.43 1.45
CA ARG A 31 9.96 7.13 2.57
C ARG A 31 9.16 6.19 3.46
N ARG A 32 8.88 6.60 4.69
CA ARG A 32 7.95 5.85 5.55
C ARG A 32 6.53 5.80 4.98
N PRO A 33 5.83 4.66 5.12
CA PRO A 33 4.40 4.56 4.80
C PRO A 33 3.60 5.47 5.75
N GLY A 34 2.77 6.35 5.18
CA GLY A 34 2.03 7.38 5.93
C GLY A 34 2.69 8.77 5.96
N GLY A 35 3.83 8.93 5.28
CA GLY A 35 4.60 10.18 5.28
C GLY A 35 5.65 10.24 6.38
N GLY A 36 6.62 11.15 6.23
CA GLY A 36 7.73 11.33 7.18
C GLY A 36 9.09 11.21 6.51
N LEU A 37 10.08 10.71 7.26
CA LEU A 37 11.48 10.71 6.87
C LEU A 37 11.72 10.01 5.52
N GLU A 38 12.54 10.64 4.69
CA GLU A 38 12.99 10.16 3.39
C GLU A 38 14.48 9.80 3.51
N TRP A 39 14.88 8.66 2.91
CA TRP A 39 16.28 8.24 2.89
C TRP A 39 16.58 7.37 1.68
N GLU A 40 17.86 7.10 1.46
CA GLU A 40 18.34 6.32 0.32
C GLU A 40 18.78 4.92 0.75
N VAL A 41 18.38 3.92 -0.04
CA VAL A 41 18.72 2.52 0.20
C VAL A 41 19.28 1.90 -1.08
N PRO A 42 20.36 1.10 -1.01
CA PRO A 42 20.83 0.37 -2.17
C PRO A 42 19.79 -0.67 -2.60
N PRO A 43 19.55 -0.86 -3.92
CA PRO A 43 18.53 -1.78 -4.43
C PRO A 43 18.78 -3.24 -4.00
N SER A 44 20.03 -3.62 -3.75
CA SER A 44 20.41 -4.95 -3.23
C SER A 44 19.92 -5.22 -1.81
N ALA A 45 19.60 -4.17 -1.04
CA ALA A 45 19.01 -4.26 0.29
C ALA A 45 17.49 -4.08 0.29
N LEU A 46 16.87 -4.00 -0.90
CA LEU A 46 15.43 -3.85 -1.04
C LEU A 46 14.82 -5.12 -1.61
N ARG A 47 13.74 -5.57 -0.99
CA ARG A 47 12.88 -6.64 -1.48
C ARG A 47 11.48 -6.09 -1.76
N LEU A 48 10.80 -6.62 -2.77
CA LEU A 48 9.36 -6.35 -2.93
C LEU A 48 8.61 -6.81 -1.66
N ALA A 49 7.85 -5.89 -1.07
CA ALA A 49 7.02 -6.23 0.09
C ALA A 49 6.04 -7.34 -0.30
N THR A 50 5.87 -8.35 0.56
CA THR A 50 4.82 -9.35 0.33
C THR A 50 3.45 -8.72 0.54
N ARG A 51 2.41 -9.45 0.13
CA ARG A 51 1.03 -9.03 0.40
C ARG A 51 0.78 -8.90 1.90
N GLU A 52 1.27 -9.83 2.70
CA GLU A 52 1.08 -9.85 4.16
C GLU A 52 1.76 -8.67 4.84
N GLU A 53 2.98 -8.32 4.43
CA GLU A 53 3.72 -7.18 4.99
C GLU A 53 3.03 -5.84 4.70
N ARG A 54 2.50 -5.66 3.48
CA ARG A 54 1.70 -4.48 3.14
C ARG A 54 0.42 -4.41 3.98
N ASN A 55 -0.20 -5.55 4.27
CA ASN A 55 -1.38 -5.61 5.13
C ASN A 55 -1.03 -5.20 6.58
N ALA A 56 0.04 -5.75 7.14
CA ALA A 56 0.49 -5.44 8.50
C ALA A 56 0.86 -3.95 8.67
N ALA A 57 1.37 -3.31 7.62
CA ALA A 57 1.68 -1.88 7.61
C ALA A 57 0.45 -0.96 7.39
N GLY A 58 -0.77 -1.50 7.34
CA GLY A 58 -1.99 -0.71 7.14
C GLY A 58 -2.11 -0.08 5.74
N LEU A 59 -1.27 -0.50 4.80
CA LEU A 59 -1.22 0.01 3.42
C LEU A 59 -2.27 -0.63 2.50
N ARG A 60 -3.26 -1.30 3.10
CA ARG A 60 -4.36 -1.91 2.39
C ARG A 60 -5.60 -1.03 2.48
N PRO A 61 -6.49 -1.14 1.47
CA PRO A 61 -7.85 -0.68 1.58
C PRO A 61 -8.73 -1.39 2.63
N TYR A 62 -8.18 -2.35 3.41
CA TYR A 62 -8.95 -3.09 4.39
C TYR A 62 -8.26 -3.02 5.75
N GLN A 63 -8.74 -2.08 6.56
CA GLN A 63 -8.36 -1.95 7.95
C GLN A 63 -9.01 -3.11 8.73
N THR A 64 -8.25 -3.80 9.58
CA THR A 64 -8.79 -4.79 10.52
C THR A 64 -9.80 -4.12 11.45
N GLY A 65 -11.08 -4.51 11.36
CA GLY A 65 -12.17 -3.98 12.19
C GLY A 65 -13.29 -3.25 11.44
N CYS A 66 -13.10 -2.87 10.16
CA CYS A 66 -14.16 -2.27 9.35
C CYS A 66 -14.95 -3.36 8.60
N GLY A 67 -16.24 -3.53 8.93
CA GLY A 67 -17.12 -4.50 8.27
C GLY A 67 -17.26 -4.23 6.76
N ARG A 68 -17.34 -2.96 6.37
CA ARG A 68 -17.48 -2.56 4.96
C ARG A 68 -16.24 -2.86 4.12
N CYS A 69 -15.05 -2.70 4.70
CA CYS A 69 -13.81 -3.18 4.10
C CYS A 69 -13.84 -4.69 3.82
N ALA A 70 -14.35 -5.49 4.76
CA ALA A 70 -14.43 -6.94 4.60
C ALA A 70 -15.38 -7.35 3.47
N GLU A 71 -16.53 -6.68 3.35
CA GLU A 71 -17.49 -6.90 2.25
C GLU A 71 -16.88 -6.58 0.88
N LEU A 72 -16.20 -5.43 0.76
CA LEU A 72 -15.56 -5.00 -0.49
C LEU A 72 -14.40 -5.93 -0.88
N GLU A 73 -13.68 -6.48 0.11
CA GLU A 73 -12.69 -7.52 -0.15
C GLU A 73 -13.34 -8.81 -0.66
N ALA A 74 -14.42 -9.27 -0.02
CA ALA A 74 -15.16 -10.46 -0.46
C ALA A 74 -15.67 -10.30 -1.89
N ALA A 75 -16.24 -9.14 -2.23
CA ALA A 75 -16.70 -8.82 -3.57
C ALA A 75 -15.57 -8.89 -4.61
N ARG A 76 -14.38 -8.39 -4.30
CA ARG A 76 -13.21 -8.52 -5.19
C ARG A 76 -12.75 -9.97 -5.36
N ARG A 77 -12.79 -10.78 -4.30
CA ARG A 77 -12.41 -12.21 -4.40
C ARG A 77 -13.38 -12.96 -5.31
N VAL A 78 -14.67 -12.68 -5.20
CA VAL A 78 -15.70 -13.23 -6.08
C VAL A 78 -15.48 -12.76 -7.52
N ALA A 79 -15.27 -11.46 -7.74
CA ALA A 79 -15.04 -10.88 -9.07
C ALA A 79 -13.80 -11.48 -9.76
N ALA A 80 -12.70 -11.66 -9.02
CA ALA A 80 -11.48 -12.26 -9.53
C ALA A 80 -11.66 -13.74 -9.94
N GLY A 81 -12.57 -14.47 -9.28
CA GLY A 81 -12.93 -15.84 -9.66
C GLY A 81 -13.84 -15.92 -10.89
N GLY A 82 -14.53 -14.83 -11.24
CA GLY A 82 -15.47 -14.77 -12.36
C GLY A 82 -14.83 -14.47 -13.72
N GLY A 83 -13.55 -14.10 -13.77
CA GLY A 83 -12.80 -13.86 -15.02
C GLY A 83 -13.18 -12.56 -15.77
N ASP A 84 -14.17 -11.81 -15.31
CA ASP A 84 -14.54 -10.52 -15.89
C ASP A 84 -13.63 -9.40 -15.37
N ALA A 85 -12.85 -8.82 -16.28
CA ALA A 85 -11.89 -7.77 -15.97
C ALA A 85 -12.55 -6.44 -15.58
N ALA A 86 -13.72 -6.12 -16.13
CA ALA A 86 -14.47 -4.90 -15.78
C ALA A 86 -15.02 -5.02 -14.35
N VAL A 87 -15.67 -6.14 -14.04
CA VAL A 87 -16.21 -6.42 -12.70
C VAL A 87 -15.09 -6.47 -11.65
N SER A 88 -13.94 -7.06 -12.00
CA SER A 88 -12.74 -7.04 -11.14
C SER A 88 -12.19 -5.63 -10.92
N GLY A 89 -12.24 -4.78 -11.95
CA GLY A 89 -11.88 -3.38 -11.90
C GLY A 89 -12.81 -2.57 -10.99
N ASP A 90 -14.12 -2.70 -11.16
CA ASP A 90 -15.13 -1.97 -10.39
C ASP A 90 -15.08 -2.34 -8.90
N ALA A 91 -14.97 -3.64 -8.59
CA ALA A 91 -14.81 -4.09 -7.21
C ALA A 91 -13.51 -3.55 -6.58
N THR A 92 -12.46 -3.39 -7.39
CA THR A 92 -11.21 -2.75 -6.97
C THR A 92 -11.40 -1.26 -6.69
N ALA A 93 -12.07 -0.54 -7.59
CA ALA A 93 -12.35 0.88 -7.44
C ALA A 93 -13.19 1.13 -6.18
N ALA A 94 -14.25 0.36 -5.95
CA ALA A 94 -15.12 0.50 -4.77
C ALA A 94 -14.34 0.32 -3.45
N ALA A 95 -13.46 -0.68 -3.36
CA ALA A 95 -12.59 -0.89 -2.20
C ALA A 95 -11.65 0.31 -1.94
N LEU A 96 -11.07 0.87 -3.01
CA LEU A 96 -10.17 2.01 -2.90
C LEU A 96 -10.93 3.29 -2.52
N THR A 97 -12.08 3.55 -3.14
CA THR A 97 -12.94 4.69 -2.80
C THR A 97 -13.31 4.67 -1.33
N HIS A 98 -13.80 3.54 -0.82
CA HIS A 98 -14.15 3.40 0.59
C HIS A 98 -12.95 3.65 1.51
N TRP A 99 -11.76 3.12 1.17
CA TRP A 99 -10.58 3.38 1.99
C TRP A 99 -10.17 4.85 1.96
N VAL A 100 -10.22 5.50 0.81
CA VAL A 100 -9.90 6.93 0.71
C VAL A 100 -10.87 7.76 1.55
N THR A 101 -12.18 7.50 1.48
CA THR A 101 -13.18 8.30 2.18
C THR A 101 -13.20 8.03 3.69
N GLU A 102 -13.17 6.76 4.09
CA GLU A 102 -13.41 6.38 5.48
C GLU A 102 -12.13 6.25 6.30
N HIS A 103 -10.99 6.01 5.65
CA HIS A 103 -9.74 5.66 6.34
C HIS A 103 -8.58 6.59 6.00
N CYS A 104 -8.55 7.21 4.81
CA CYS A 104 -7.50 8.14 4.42
C CYS A 104 -7.78 9.59 4.85
N GLY A 105 -8.88 9.84 5.57
CA GLY A 105 -9.38 11.19 5.90
C GLY A 105 -9.26 11.67 7.35
N ARG A 106 -8.76 10.87 8.32
CA ARG A 106 -8.63 11.32 9.72
C ARG A 106 -7.18 11.50 10.15
N GLY A 107 -6.56 12.49 9.53
CA GLY A 107 -5.22 12.96 9.85
C GLY A 107 -5.15 14.47 10.12
N ASP A 108 -6.22 15.09 10.67
CA ASP A 108 -6.13 16.40 11.35
C ASP A 108 -7.45 16.72 12.11
N GLU A 109 -7.65 16.16 13.30
CA GLU A 109 -8.60 16.70 14.27
C GLU A 109 -8.01 16.53 15.67
N GLY A 110 -7.21 17.49 16.13
CA GLY A 110 -6.73 17.49 17.52
C GLY A 110 -5.43 18.24 17.81
N ARG A 111 -5.31 19.51 17.40
CA ARG A 111 -4.38 20.45 18.05
C ARG A 111 -5.10 21.78 18.29
N ARG A 112 -5.78 21.85 19.43
CA ARG A 112 -6.07 23.09 20.15
C ARG A 112 -5.80 22.81 21.62
#